data_AF-A0AAU6JB34-F1
#
_entry.id   AF-A0AAU6JB34-F1
#
_cell.length_a   1.000
_cell.length_b   1.000
_cell.length_c   1.000
_cell.angle_alpha   90.00
_cell.angle_beta   90.00
_cell.angle_gamma   90.00
#
_symmetry.space_group_name_H-M   'P 1'
#
loop_
_entity.id
_entity.type
_entity.pdbx_description
1 polymer ?
#
loop_
_entity_poly.entity_id
_entity_poly.type
_entity_poly.pdbx_seq_one_letter_code
_entity_poly.pdbx_strand_id
1 'polypeptide(L)'
;MDTCILREFGLDSSTADLLRTIRRSGIQQMAVPWMAMEELAAQHAVKYHQQHEATAAALDSLRKLTPWGGIPQLADRDLEGIRDYWRKQYESVVDIVPTSENALRQAAFREANGLAPSKTASTGSKSVKTGYRDAAIWLSAVEYARQHPNETVYFVSSNTRDFGDGSAYRHPMDDDVVDLGDRFVHLTSLDQIVPRFTETTEVPQEQVHRVLARCVPDLAETAFLHEDMTRGIQSDGFDCIVRPSLGENDAAGRALAWIHPPDAELAALCDVSAYRIGEREWCTATARWHLAGPALLAPNVGGSVWWSRGEVLRVIGCAWQTRMLCTLDDQAARPQVLRTSGPSALSPEEFGPLAPDGRATVRMVKQAFTRAAAVSEEGTPTESAWRSMVDERRSSWVERQLMEALDTQR
;
A
#
# COMPACT_ATOMS: atom_id res chain seq x y z
N MET A 1 9.36 5.55 17.83
CA MET A 1 9.99 4.22 17.59
C MET A 1 11.31 4.41 16.87
N ASP A 2 12.27 3.50 17.05
CA ASP A 2 13.55 3.51 16.33
C ASP A 2 13.50 2.72 15.00
N THR A 3 14.59 2.73 14.25
CA THR A 3 14.70 1.98 12.98
C THR A 3 14.65 0.47 13.18
N CYS A 4 15.07 -0.07 14.33
CA CYS A 4 15.04 -1.52 14.57
C CYS A 4 13.61 -2.03 14.62
N ILE A 5 12.74 -1.35 15.36
CA ILE A 5 11.32 -1.68 15.44
C ILE A 5 10.64 -1.58 14.08
N LEU A 6 10.92 -0.53 13.30
CA LEU A 6 10.35 -0.37 11.96
C LEU A 6 10.76 -1.47 10.96
N ARG A 7 11.93 -2.08 11.15
CA ARG A 7 12.39 -3.20 10.32
C ARG A 7 11.77 -4.54 10.71
N GLU A 8 11.38 -4.70 11.97
CA GLU A 8 10.91 -5.98 12.50
C GLU A 8 9.51 -6.32 12.02
N PHE A 9 8.64 -5.32 11.80
CA PHE A 9 7.34 -5.55 11.22
C PHE A 9 7.35 -5.35 9.70
N GLY A 10 6.72 -6.26 8.97
CA GLY A 10 6.39 -6.04 7.56
C GLY A 10 5.28 -5.01 7.44
N LEU A 11 5.34 -4.11 6.45
CA LEU A 11 4.27 -3.14 6.18
C LEU A 11 2.92 -3.81 5.89
N ASP A 12 2.94 -5.06 5.45
CA ASP A 12 1.76 -5.89 5.20
C ASP A 12 1.42 -6.85 6.36
N SER A 13 2.01 -6.67 7.54
CA SER A 13 1.75 -7.51 8.72
C SER A 13 0.52 -7.04 9.50
N SER A 14 -0.04 -7.94 10.32
CA SER A 14 -1.10 -7.61 11.29
C SER A 14 -0.65 -6.54 12.30
N THR A 15 0.63 -6.50 12.65
CA THR A 15 1.20 -5.46 13.51
C THR A 15 1.15 -4.08 12.84
N ALA A 16 1.47 -3.99 11.55
CA ALA A 16 1.33 -2.73 10.81
C ALA A 16 -0.15 -2.30 10.72
N ASP A 17 -1.06 -3.25 10.50
CA ASP A 17 -2.50 -2.99 10.49
C ASP A 17 -2.99 -2.45 11.86
N LEU A 18 -2.49 -3.01 12.96
CA LEU A 18 -2.78 -2.52 14.30
C LEU A 18 -2.23 -1.10 14.53
N LEU A 19 -0.98 -0.82 14.14
CA LEU A 19 -0.39 0.52 14.27
C LEU A 19 -1.15 1.56 13.45
N ARG A 20 -1.57 1.23 12.21
CA ARG A 20 -2.45 2.08 11.40
C ARG A 20 -3.78 2.33 12.11
N THR A 21 -4.34 1.30 12.75
CA THR A 21 -5.59 1.41 13.51
C THR A 21 -5.45 2.34 14.71
N ILE A 22 -4.39 2.16 15.50
CA ILE A 22 -4.07 3.04 16.64
C ILE A 22 -3.91 4.48 16.17
N ARG A 23 -3.12 4.72 15.12
CA ARG A 23 -2.93 6.06 14.54
C ARG A 23 -4.25 6.68 14.08
N ARG A 24 -5.08 5.92 13.36
CA ARG A 24 -6.37 6.39 12.84
C ARG A 24 -7.41 6.63 13.94
N SER A 25 -7.26 5.98 15.10
CA SER A 25 -8.14 6.24 16.24
C SER A 25 -8.00 7.66 16.79
N GLY A 26 -6.85 8.32 16.57
CA GLY A 26 -6.53 9.64 17.11
C GLY A 26 -6.31 9.67 18.62
N ILE A 27 -6.43 8.53 19.32
CA ILE A 27 -6.26 8.43 20.77
C ILE A 27 -4.77 8.41 21.15
N GLN A 28 -3.94 7.80 20.30
CA GLN A 28 -2.51 7.68 20.50
C GLN A 28 -1.78 8.13 19.25
N GLN A 29 -0.67 8.84 19.42
CA GLN A 29 0.20 9.23 18.32
C GLN A 29 1.32 8.20 18.16
N MET A 30 1.38 7.56 17.00
CA MET A 30 2.46 6.65 16.64
C MET A 30 3.46 7.40 15.78
N ALA A 31 4.66 7.66 16.31
CA ALA A 31 5.63 8.48 15.59
C ALA A 31 7.07 7.94 15.62
N VAL A 32 7.86 8.40 14.65
CA VAL A 32 9.28 8.08 14.50
C VAL A 32 10.09 9.36 14.34
N PRO A 33 11.27 9.47 14.95
CA PRO A 33 12.19 10.55 14.63
C PRO A 33 12.54 10.55 13.13
N TRP A 34 12.63 11.73 12.52
CA TRP A 34 13.01 11.88 11.11
C TRP A 34 14.29 11.11 10.76
N MET A 35 15.31 11.13 11.64
CA MET A 35 16.55 10.37 11.43
C MET A 35 16.32 8.86 11.33
N ALA A 36 15.35 8.29 12.06
CA ALA A 36 15.01 6.87 11.97
C ALA A 36 14.39 6.53 10.60
N MET A 37 13.53 7.44 10.09
CA MET A 37 12.92 7.32 8.77
C MET A 37 13.96 7.39 7.65
N GLU A 38 14.87 8.37 7.72
CA GLU A 38 15.94 8.52 6.72
C GLU A 38 16.91 7.35 6.72
N GLU A 39 17.25 6.80 7.90
CA GLU A 39 18.07 5.59 7.98
C GLU A 39 17.40 4.44 7.21
N LEU A 40 16.10 4.25 7.42
CA LEU A 40 15.36 3.15 6.83
C LEU A 40 15.23 3.30 5.31
N ALA A 41 14.84 4.48 4.83
CA ALA A 41 14.76 4.79 3.40
C ALA A 41 16.13 4.65 2.72
N ALA A 42 17.21 5.11 3.35
CA ALA A 42 18.57 4.96 2.85
C ALA A 42 18.99 3.48 2.76
N GLN A 43 18.62 2.63 3.73
CA GLN A 43 18.90 1.19 3.68
C GLN A 43 18.24 0.52 2.47
N HIS A 44 16.99 0.88 2.15
CA HIS A 44 16.32 0.39 0.95
C HIS A 44 16.98 0.89 -0.35
N ALA A 45 17.37 2.16 -0.41
CA ALA A 45 18.07 2.72 -1.57
C ALA A 45 19.42 2.04 -1.81
N VAL A 46 20.18 1.72 -0.75
CA VAL A 46 21.45 0.97 -0.85
C VAL A 46 21.22 -0.45 -1.38
N LYS A 47 20.21 -1.17 -0.86
CA LYS A 47 19.85 -2.51 -1.36
C LYS A 47 19.45 -2.46 -2.84
N TYR A 48 18.62 -1.50 -3.22
CA TYR A 48 18.23 -1.29 -4.60
C TYR A 48 19.44 -0.98 -5.51
N HIS A 49 20.33 -0.08 -5.08
CA HIS A 49 21.56 0.24 -5.81
C HIS A 49 22.42 -1.01 -6.08
N GLN A 50 22.65 -1.83 -5.06
CA GLN A 50 23.41 -3.07 -5.18
C GLN A 50 22.77 -4.04 -6.19
N GLN A 51 21.44 -4.21 -6.12
CA GLN A 51 20.71 -5.09 -7.02
C GLN A 51 20.69 -4.56 -8.46
N HIS A 52 20.57 -3.24 -8.63
CA HIS A 52 20.60 -2.58 -9.94
C HIS A 52 21.98 -2.76 -10.61
N GLU A 53 23.07 -2.52 -9.89
CA GLU A 53 24.45 -2.75 -10.37
C GLU A 53 24.68 -4.22 -10.75
N ALA A 54 24.25 -5.16 -9.90
CA ALA A 54 24.36 -6.59 -10.20
C ALA A 54 23.56 -6.97 -11.46
N THR A 55 22.37 -6.39 -11.64
CA THR A 55 21.53 -6.61 -12.82
C THR A 55 22.17 -6.02 -14.08
N ALA A 56 22.71 -4.81 -13.99
CA ALA A 56 23.41 -4.16 -15.10
C ALA A 56 24.61 -5.01 -15.57
N ALA A 57 25.44 -5.49 -14.63
CA ALA A 57 26.57 -6.36 -14.92
C ALA A 57 26.15 -7.70 -15.55
N ALA A 58 25.03 -8.27 -15.10
CA ALA A 58 24.48 -9.50 -15.68
C ALA A 58 23.97 -9.28 -17.13
N LEU A 59 23.24 -8.19 -17.38
CA LEU A 59 22.77 -7.83 -18.72
C LEU A 59 23.94 -7.55 -19.67
N ASP A 60 24.98 -6.86 -19.22
CA ASP A 60 26.19 -6.63 -20.01
C ASP A 60 26.94 -7.93 -20.34
N SER A 61 26.98 -8.86 -19.39
CA SER A 61 27.57 -10.18 -19.62
C SER A 61 26.77 -10.97 -20.66
N LEU A 62 25.45 -10.91 -20.60
CA LEU A 62 24.57 -11.53 -21.59
C LEU A 62 24.74 -10.91 -22.98
N ARG A 63 24.91 -9.58 -23.06
CA ARG A 63 25.12 -8.86 -24.34
C ARG A 63 26.38 -9.32 -25.07
N LYS A 64 27.45 -9.62 -24.33
CA LYS A 64 28.70 -10.14 -24.90
C LYS A 64 28.55 -11.53 -25.52
N LEU A 65 27.60 -12.33 -25.04
CA LEU A 65 27.38 -13.72 -25.48
C LEU A 65 26.25 -13.88 -26.49
N THR A 66 25.45 -12.83 -26.73
CA THR A 66 24.21 -12.91 -27.52
C THR A 66 24.35 -12.12 -28.82
N PRO A 67 24.65 -12.79 -29.95
CA PRO A 67 24.95 -12.09 -31.21
C PRO A 67 23.73 -11.50 -31.91
N TRP A 68 22.50 -11.92 -31.55
CA TRP A 68 21.26 -11.48 -32.18
C TRP A 68 20.55 -10.31 -31.47
N GLY A 69 21.18 -9.69 -30.46
CA GLY A 69 20.61 -8.54 -29.75
C GLY A 69 19.35 -8.87 -28.95
N GLY A 70 18.47 -7.86 -28.75
CA GLY A 70 17.17 -8.03 -28.07
C GLY A 70 17.24 -8.11 -26.54
N ILE A 71 18.38 -7.81 -25.93
CA ILE A 71 18.51 -7.77 -24.47
C ILE A 71 17.93 -6.45 -23.97
N PRO A 72 17.01 -6.47 -23.00
CA PRO A 72 16.38 -5.26 -22.49
C PRO A 72 17.43 -4.28 -21.96
N GLN A 73 17.15 -2.98 -22.14
CA GLN A 73 17.90 -1.93 -21.48
C GLN A 73 17.32 -1.73 -20.08
N LEU A 74 18.20 -1.74 -19.07
CA LEU A 74 17.79 -1.43 -17.71
C LEU A 74 17.49 0.06 -17.61
N ALA A 75 16.40 0.43 -16.94
CA ALA A 75 16.07 1.82 -16.69
C ALA A 75 17.15 2.52 -15.85
N ASP A 76 17.21 3.84 -15.96
CA ASP A 76 18.11 4.66 -15.16
C ASP A 76 17.86 4.48 -13.67
N ARG A 77 18.94 4.52 -12.90
CA ARG A 77 18.89 4.31 -11.46
C ARG A 77 18.37 5.55 -10.76
N ASP A 78 17.14 5.48 -10.24
CA ASP A 78 16.54 6.53 -9.43
C ASP A 78 16.60 6.18 -7.93
N LEU A 79 17.63 6.66 -7.23
CA LEU A 79 17.76 6.40 -5.79
C LEU A 79 16.81 7.25 -4.94
N GLU A 80 16.46 8.46 -5.40
CA GLU A 80 15.61 9.34 -4.60
C GLU A 80 14.15 8.93 -4.71
N GLY A 81 13.68 8.53 -5.89
CA GLY A 81 12.35 7.95 -6.04
C GLY A 81 12.16 6.70 -5.18
N ILE A 82 13.20 5.88 -5.00
CA ILE A 82 13.16 4.75 -4.06
C ILE A 82 13.06 5.23 -2.61
N ARG A 83 13.83 6.25 -2.20
CA ARG A 83 13.72 6.80 -0.83
C ARG A 83 12.33 7.38 -0.57
N ASP A 84 11.83 8.21 -1.48
CA ASP A 84 10.50 8.81 -1.41
C ASP A 84 9.39 7.78 -1.35
N TYR A 85 9.50 6.70 -2.14
CA TYR A 85 8.57 5.58 -2.05
C TYR A 85 8.55 5.00 -0.64
N TRP A 86 9.71 4.64 -0.07
CA TRP A 86 9.75 4.02 1.25
C TRP A 86 9.35 4.98 2.38
N ARG A 87 9.71 6.28 2.30
CA ARG A 87 9.20 7.31 3.23
C ARG A 87 7.67 7.30 3.26
N LYS A 88 7.02 7.43 2.10
CA LYS A 88 5.54 7.40 1.98
C LYS A 88 4.94 6.09 2.50
N GLN A 89 5.58 4.96 2.24
CA GLN A 89 5.12 3.67 2.74
C GLN A 89 5.10 3.63 4.28
N TYR A 90 6.16 4.08 4.94
CA TYR A 90 6.21 4.10 6.41
C TYR A 90 5.35 5.22 7.01
N GLU A 91 5.27 6.39 6.37
CA GLU A 91 4.36 7.50 6.74
C GLU A 91 2.88 7.10 6.69
N SER A 92 2.52 6.01 5.99
CA SER A 92 1.16 5.44 6.07
C SER A 92 0.85 4.82 7.43
N VAL A 93 1.88 4.45 8.21
CA VAL A 93 1.76 3.75 9.50
C VAL A 93 2.06 4.69 10.67
N VAL A 94 3.03 5.60 10.51
CA VAL A 94 3.55 6.44 11.57
C VAL A 94 3.65 7.90 11.14
N ASP A 95 3.60 8.81 12.11
CA ASP A 95 3.95 10.21 11.91
C ASP A 95 5.46 10.42 12.06
N ILE A 96 5.97 11.52 11.50
CA ILE A 96 7.37 11.89 11.62
C ILE A 96 7.51 13.01 12.65
N VAL A 97 8.33 12.77 13.68
CA VAL A 97 8.80 13.81 14.60
C VAL A 97 10.06 14.42 14.01
N PRO A 98 10.09 15.73 13.72
CA PRO A 98 11.30 16.41 13.26
C PRO A 98 12.44 16.21 14.26
N THR A 99 13.63 15.88 13.76
CA THR A 99 14.85 15.90 14.58
C THR A 99 15.40 17.32 14.58
N SER A 100 15.47 17.96 15.75
CA SER A 100 15.94 19.34 15.86
C SER A 100 17.42 19.48 15.50
N GLU A 101 17.84 20.69 15.10
CA GLU A 101 19.26 20.99 14.88
C GLU A 101 20.09 20.72 16.15
N ASN A 102 19.54 21.04 17.32
CA ASN A 102 20.21 20.80 18.59
C ASN A 102 20.44 19.30 18.85
N ALA A 103 19.42 18.46 18.59
CA ALA A 103 19.55 17.01 18.67
C ALA A 103 20.62 16.48 17.70
N LEU A 104 20.66 16.98 16.45
CA LEU A 104 21.67 16.60 15.46
C LEU A 104 23.09 17.02 15.89
N ARG A 105 23.27 18.25 16.39
CA ARG A 105 24.57 18.74 16.87
C ARG A 105 25.04 17.94 18.08
N GLN A 106 24.15 17.68 19.04
CA GLN A 106 24.49 16.90 20.23
C GLN A 106 24.78 15.43 19.89
N ALA A 107 24.08 14.85 18.92
CA ALA A 107 24.39 13.52 18.40
C ALA A 107 25.79 13.47 17.77
N ALA A 108 26.19 14.51 17.01
CA ALA A 108 27.54 14.59 16.43
C ALA A 108 28.60 14.71 17.52
N PHE A 109 28.32 15.50 18.56
CA PHE A 109 29.18 15.59 19.74
C PHE A 109 29.33 14.24 20.45
N ARG A 110 28.24 13.51 20.66
CA ARG A 110 28.28 12.18 21.29
C ARG A 110 29.07 11.16 20.47
N GLU A 111 28.87 11.15 19.15
CA GLU A 111 29.64 10.30 18.24
C GLU A 111 31.14 10.60 18.34
N ALA A 112 31.53 11.87 18.26
CA ALA A 112 32.93 12.29 18.32
C ALA A 112 33.61 11.91 19.65
N ASN A 113 32.86 11.84 20.74
CA ASN A 113 33.35 11.50 22.07
C ASN A 113 33.06 10.05 22.49
N GLY A 114 32.41 9.25 21.63
CA GLY A 114 31.99 7.88 21.95
C GLY A 114 31.05 7.76 23.15
N LEU A 115 30.16 8.74 23.34
CA LEU A 115 29.19 8.80 24.43
C LEU A 115 27.88 8.10 24.07
N ALA A 116 27.23 7.44 25.03
CA ALA A 116 26.01 6.67 24.78
C ALA A 116 24.85 7.52 24.17
N PRO A 117 24.05 6.95 23.26
CA PRO A 117 24.08 5.56 22.76
C PRO A 117 25.18 5.29 21.71
N SER A 118 25.98 6.29 21.34
CA SER A 118 27.14 6.10 20.47
C SER A 118 28.25 5.30 21.15
N LYS A 119 29.16 4.74 20.35
CA LYS A 119 30.26 3.88 20.84
C LYS A 119 31.58 4.37 20.30
N THR A 120 32.62 4.28 21.12
CA THR A 120 33.99 4.32 20.62
C THR A 120 34.22 3.13 19.69
N ALA A 121 34.77 3.39 18.51
CA ALA A 121 35.18 2.35 17.58
C ALA A 121 36.10 1.35 18.31
N SER A 122 35.63 0.13 18.54
CA SER A 122 36.49 -0.88 19.14
C SER A 122 37.64 -1.16 18.18
N THR A 123 38.87 -1.17 18.71
CA THR A 123 40.15 -1.34 18.00
C THR A 123 40.36 -2.75 17.42
N GLY A 124 39.29 -3.45 17.04
CA GLY A 124 39.31 -4.81 16.52
C GLY A 124 38.43 -4.99 15.29
N SER A 125 39.03 -4.77 14.10
CA SER A 125 38.73 -5.27 12.75
C SER A 125 37.29 -5.49 12.23
N LYS A 126 36.23 -5.08 12.93
CA LYS A 126 34.85 -5.07 12.42
C LYS A 126 34.44 -3.63 12.18
N SER A 127 33.85 -3.38 11.01
CA SER A 127 33.33 -2.09 10.54
C SER A 127 32.96 -1.15 11.69
N VAL A 128 33.59 0.02 11.76
CA VAL A 128 33.26 1.09 12.71
C VAL A 128 31.78 1.44 12.51
N LYS A 129 30.91 0.96 13.40
CA LYS A 129 29.50 1.34 13.39
C LYS A 129 29.41 2.73 14.00
N THR A 130 28.95 3.69 13.20
CA THR A 130 28.68 5.05 13.66
C THR A 130 27.40 5.05 14.50
N GLY A 131 27.47 5.55 15.72
CA GLY A 131 26.34 5.66 16.66
C GLY A 131 25.64 7.03 16.66
N TYR A 132 26.03 7.92 15.74
CA TYR A 132 25.40 9.22 15.52
C TYR A 132 23.88 9.12 15.35
N ARG A 133 23.42 8.18 14.52
CA ARG A 133 21.99 8.01 14.22
C ARG A 133 21.20 7.62 15.46
N ASP A 134 21.71 6.66 16.23
CA ASP A 134 21.09 6.21 17.47
C ASP A 134 21.00 7.37 18.48
N ALA A 135 22.04 8.20 18.57
CA ALA A 135 22.02 9.38 19.44
C ALA A 135 20.99 10.41 18.99
N ALA A 136 20.86 10.68 17.69
CA ALA A 136 19.86 11.61 17.16
C ALA A 136 18.42 11.10 17.37
N ILE A 137 18.18 9.79 17.20
CA ILE A 137 16.90 9.15 17.47
C ILE A 137 16.53 9.28 18.94
N TRP A 138 17.46 8.94 19.84
CA TRP A 138 17.27 9.06 21.29
C TRP A 138 16.95 10.50 21.72
N LEU A 139 17.78 11.44 21.29
CA LEU A 139 17.64 12.86 21.63
C LEU A 139 16.32 13.44 21.10
N SER A 140 15.86 13.00 19.92
CA SER A 140 14.55 13.41 19.39
C SER A 140 13.40 12.93 20.28
N ALA A 141 13.45 11.69 20.78
CA ALA A 141 12.43 11.16 21.66
C ALA A 141 12.40 11.87 23.02
N VAL A 142 13.59 12.14 23.60
CA VAL A 142 13.73 12.90 24.84
C VAL A 142 13.24 14.33 24.67
N GLU A 143 13.63 15.00 23.59
CA GLU A 143 13.19 16.36 23.28
C GLU A 143 11.67 16.43 23.11
N TYR A 144 11.07 15.51 22.36
CA TYR A 144 9.62 15.41 22.22
C TYR A 144 8.95 15.28 23.58
N ALA A 145 9.45 14.39 24.45
CA ALA A 145 8.92 14.24 25.80
C ALA A 145 9.02 15.54 26.61
N ARG A 146 10.14 16.27 26.54
CA ARG A 146 10.28 17.57 27.24
C ARG A 146 9.27 18.61 26.73
N GLN A 147 9.01 18.64 25.44
CA GLN A 147 8.06 19.57 24.82
C GLN A 147 6.59 19.24 25.12
N HIS A 148 6.31 17.99 25.48
CA HIS A 148 4.97 17.50 25.79
C HIS A 148 4.90 16.99 27.25
N PRO A 149 4.92 17.89 28.25
CA PRO A 149 5.04 17.50 29.66
C PRO A 149 3.83 16.74 30.21
N ASN A 150 2.67 16.87 29.55
CA ASN A 150 1.43 16.21 29.95
C ASN A 150 1.25 14.82 29.29
N GLU A 151 2.20 14.40 28.47
CA GLU A 151 2.15 13.13 27.74
C GLU A 151 3.12 12.11 28.33
N THR A 152 2.67 10.85 28.36
CA THR A 152 3.54 9.70 28.56
C THR A 152 4.12 9.29 27.21
N VAL A 153 5.45 9.36 27.07
CA VAL A 153 6.17 9.00 25.87
C VAL A 153 6.72 7.58 26.01
N TYR A 154 6.30 6.72 25.10
CA TYR A 154 6.79 5.34 25.01
C TYR A 154 7.89 5.27 23.95
N PHE A 155 9.15 5.23 24.37
CA PHE A 155 10.26 4.96 23.48
C PHE A 155 10.34 3.46 23.21
N VAL A 156 10.18 3.05 21.96
CA VAL A 156 10.16 1.62 21.57
C VAL A 156 11.39 1.32 20.74
N SER A 157 12.24 0.41 21.23
CA SER A 157 13.44 -0.07 20.54
C SER A 157 13.78 -1.49 20.98
N SER A 158 14.04 -2.38 20.02
CA SER A 158 14.60 -3.71 20.30
C SER A 158 16.13 -3.69 20.47
N ASN A 159 16.77 -2.54 20.30
CA ASN A 159 18.22 -2.37 20.41
C ASN A 159 18.68 -2.16 21.86
N THR A 160 18.56 -3.23 22.65
CA THR A 160 18.95 -3.22 24.07
C THR A 160 20.45 -3.02 24.29
N ARG A 161 21.27 -3.21 23.26
CA ARG A 161 22.73 -3.00 23.33
C ARG A 161 23.09 -1.52 23.41
N ASP A 162 22.33 -0.68 22.72
CA ASP A 162 22.66 0.74 22.56
C ASP A 162 21.82 1.57 23.52
N PHE A 163 20.52 1.27 23.60
CA PHE A 163 19.58 2.01 24.44
C PHE A 163 19.27 1.36 25.81
N GLY A 164 19.70 0.13 26.05
CA GLY A 164 19.32 -0.63 27.26
C GLY A 164 17.90 -1.19 27.18
N ASP A 165 17.38 -1.68 28.29
CA ASP A 165 16.01 -2.22 28.42
C ASP A 165 15.05 -1.26 29.14
N GLY A 166 15.53 -0.06 29.48
CA GLY A 166 14.77 0.94 30.25
C GLY A 166 14.90 0.84 31.77
N SER A 167 15.54 -0.21 32.30
CA SER A 167 15.74 -0.36 33.76
C SER A 167 16.79 0.60 34.30
N ALA A 168 17.83 0.88 33.51
CA ALA A 168 18.85 1.88 33.77
C ALA A 168 19.46 2.36 32.46
N TYR A 169 19.81 3.65 32.40
CA TYR A 169 20.47 4.24 31.25
C TYR A 169 21.95 4.51 31.55
N ARG A 170 22.80 4.40 30.52
CA ARG A 170 24.23 4.74 30.62
C ARG A 170 24.41 6.23 30.43
N HIS A 171 25.34 6.84 31.16
CA HIS A 171 25.71 8.22 30.94
C HIS A 171 26.11 8.51 29.48
N PRO A 172 25.60 9.60 28.86
CA PRO A 172 24.75 10.67 29.43
C PRO A 172 23.24 10.48 29.26
N MET A 173 22.76 9.29 28.88
CA MET A 173 21.34 9.04 28.65
C MET A 173 20.51 9.07 29.94
N ASP A 174 21.11 8.77 31.09
CA ASP A 174 20.48 8.92 32.40
C ASP A 174 20.15 10.39 32.70
N ASP A 175 21.11 11.29 32.47
CA ASP A 175 20.91 12.74 32.61
C ASP A 175 19.85 13.27 31.64
N ASP A 176 19.72 12.67 30.45
CA ASP A 176 18.70 13.07 29.48
C ASP A 176 17.27 12.87 30.01
N VAL A 177 17.04 11.85 30.82
CA VAL A 177 15.69 11.44 31.25
C VAL A 177 15.40 11.76 32.72
N VAL A 178 16.35 12.29 33.49
CA VAL A 178 16.21 12.52 34.93
C VAL A 178 14.97 13.37 35.28
N ASP A 179 14.71 14.41 34.50
CA ASP A 179 13.57 15.32 34.69
C ASP A 179 12.27 14.80 34.04
N LEU A 180 12.33 13.65 33.35
CA LEU A 180 11.17 13.02 32.74
C LEU A 180 10.47 12.06 33.69
N GLY A 181 11.13 11.54 34.73
CA GLY A 181 10.49 10.63 35.69
C GLY A 181 9.85 9.39 35.03
N ASP A 182 8.65 9.03 35.47
CA ASP A 182 7.91 7.83 35.06
C ASP A 182 7.16 7.97 33.73
N ARG A 183 7.05 9.18 33.17
CA ARG A 183 6.37 9.41 31.89
C ARG A 183 7.23 9.10 30.66
N PHE A 184 8.53 8.83 30.80
CA PHE A 184 9.35 8.34 29.70
C PHE A 184 9.58 6.83 29.84
N VAL A 185 8.76 6.04 29.16
CA VAL A 185 8.72 4.58 29.30
C VAL A 185 9.45 3.94 28.12
N HIS A 186 10.39 3.03 28.39
CA HIS A 186 11.08 2.30 27.33
C HIS A 186 10.53 0.88 27.18
N LEU A 187 10.11 0.57 25.95
CA LEU A 187 9.57 -0.72 25.55
C LEU A 187 10.53 -1.41 24.60
N THR A 188 10.76 -2.70 24.82
CA THR A 188 11.74 -3.46 24.03
C THR A 188 11.16 -4.19 22.83
N SER A 189 9.82 -4.20 22.68
CA SER A 189 9.13 -4.80 21.54
C SER A 189 7.76 -4.19 21.29
N LEU A 190 7.23 -4.39 20.07
CA LEU A 190 5.87 -4.00 19.70
C LEU A 190 4.80 -4.81 20.44
N ASP A 191 5.10 -6.04 20.84
CA ASP A 191 4.17 -6.89 21.60
C ASP A 191 3.79 -6.27 22.95
N GLN A 192 4.64 -5.37 23.48
CA GLN A 192 4.36 -4.63 24.70
C GLN A 192 3.46 -3.40 24.48
N ILE A 193 3.23 -2.99 23.22
CA ILE A 193 2.29 -1.91 22.85
C ILE A 193 0.87 -2.44 22.87
N VAL A 194 0.64 -3.61 22.28
CA VAL A 194 -0.69 -4.20 22.11
C VAL A 194 -1.51 -4.24 23.41
N PRO A 195 -1.05 -4.87 24.50
CA PRO A 195 -1.84 -4.95 25.73
C PRO A 195 -1.95 -3.61 26.48
N ARG A 196 -1.16 -2.59 26.11
CA ARG A 196 -1.22 -1.26 26.77
C ARG A 196 -2.28 -0.35 26.17
N PHE A 197 -2.45 -0.40 24.85
CA PHE A 197 -3.33 0.53 24.14
C PHE A 197 -4.56 -0.14 23.54
N THR A 198 -4.64 -1.46 23.61
CA THR A 198 -5.72 -2.22 23.04
C THR A 198 -6.20 -3.31 24.00
N GLU A 199 -7.51 -3.51 24.03
CA GLU A 199 -8.13 -4.67 24.66
C GLU A 199 -8.73 -5.51 23.53
N THR A 200 -8.27 -6.76 23.38
CA THR A 200 -8.86 -7.68 22.39
C THR A 200 -10.32 -7.93 22.76
N THR A 201 -11.22 -7.78 21.79
CA THR A 201 -12.64 -8.07 21.95
C THR A 201 -13.10 -9.08 20.89
N GLU A 202 -14.18 -9.79 21.17
CA GLU A 202 -14.79 -10.71 20.22
C GLU A 202 -15.98 -10.05 19.54
N VAL A 203 -16.02 -10.13 18.22
CA VAL A 203 -17.07 -9.53 17.41
C VAL A 203 -17.60 -10.60 16.46
N PRO A 204 -18.93 -10.81 16.39
CA PRO A 204 -19.52 -11.73 15.43
C PRO A 204 -19.17 -11.33 14.00
N GLN A 205 -18.69 -12.29 13.21
CA GLN A 205 -18.31 -12.07 11.81
C GLN A 205 -19.46 -11.49 10.97
N GLU A 206 -20.70 -11.86 11.28
CA GLU A 206 -21.92 -11.37 10.63
C GLU A 206 -22.11 -9.86 10.84
N GLN A 207 -21.67 -9.31 11.98
CA GLN A 207 -21.76 -7.89 12.24
C GLN A 207 -20.77 -7.12 11.35
N VAL A 208 -19.54 -7.60 11.23
CA VAL A 208 -18.53 -7.01 10.32
C VAL A 208 -18.98 -7.12 8.87
N HIS A 209 -19.54 -8.28 8.48
CA HIS A 209 -20.09 -8.48 7.14
C HIS A 209 -21.19 -7.45 6.83
N ARG A 210 -22.12 -7.19 7.76
CA ARG A 210 -23.17 -6.18 7.56
C ARG A 210 -22.60 -4.77 7.35
N VAL A 211 -21.58 -4.39 8.12
CA VAL A 211 -20.93 -3.07 7.99
C VAL A 211 -20.25 -2.94 6.61
N LEU A 212 -19.47 -3.95 6.21
CA LEU A 212 -18.75 -3.93 4.95
C LEU A 212 -19.67 -4.02 3.73
N ALA A 213 -20.72 -4.84 3.78
CA ALA A 213 -21.68 -5.00 2.69
C ALA A 213 -22.43 -3.69 2.35
N ARG A 214 -22.61 -2.79 3.33
CA ARG A 214 -23.23 -1.47 3.09
C ARG A 214 -22.32 -0.50 2.34
N CYS A 215 -21.00 -0.75 2.35
CA CYS A 215 -20.00 0.15 1.78
C CYS A 215 -19.52 -0.30 0.39
N VAL A 216 -20.14 -1.35 -0.16
CA VAL A 216 -19.85 -1.91 -1.48
C VAL A 216 -19.79 -0.84 -2.58
N PRO A 217 -20.74 0.12 -2.70
CA PRO A 217 -20.70 1.12 -3.77
C PRO A 217 -19.45 2.02 -3.71
N ASP A 218 -19.11 2.50 -2.51
CA ASP A 218 -17.92 3.34 -2.29
C ASP A 218 -16.61 2.56 -2.59
N LEU A 219 -16.61 1.25 -2.31
CA LEU A 219 -15.45 0.40 -2.54
C LEU A 219 -15.28 0.01 -4.01
N ALA A 220 -16.37 -0.13 -4.76
CA ALA A 220 -16.32 -0.29 -6.21
C ALA A 220 -15.68 0.92 -6.90
N GLU A 221 -16.04 2.13 -6.45
CA GLU A 221 -15.42 3.36 -6.93
C GLU A 221 -13.94 3.45 -6.51
N THR A 222 -13.62 3.02 -5.29
CA THR A 222 -12.23 2.93 -4.82
C THR A 222 -11.42 1.93 -5.66
N ALA A 223 -11.98 0.77 -6.00
CA ALA A 223 -11.31 -0.23 -6.84
C ALA A 223 -10.98 0.34 -8.23
N PHE A 224 -11.95 1.05 -8.82
CA PHE A 224 -11.80 1.75 -10.10
C PHE A 224 -10.66 2.77 -10.06
N LEU A 225 -10.65 3.66 -9.06
CA LEU A 225 -9.61 4.68 -8.90
C LEU A 225 -8.25 4.09 -8.53
N HIS A 226 -8.22 3.02 -7.72
CA HIS A 226 -6.98 2.41 -7.29
C HIS A 226 -6.23 1.77 -8.46
N GLU A 227 -6.93 1.08 -9.36
CA GLU A 227 -6.31 0.49 -10.55
C GLU A 227 -5.85 1.56 -11.55
N ASP A 228 -6.61 2.63 -11.76
CA ASP A 228 -6.22 3.72 -12.65
C ASP A 228 -5.03 4.54 -12.09
N MET A 229 -4.95 4.73 -10.77
CA MET A 229 -3.93 5.60 -10.16
C MET A 229 -2.64 4.88 -9.73
N THR A 230 -2.73 3.64 -9.23
CA THR A 230 -1.51 2.94 -8.76
C THR A 230 -0.70 2.32 -9.89
N ARG A 231 -1.29 2.26 -11.09
CA ARG A 231 -0.73 1.57 -12.24
C ARG A 231 -0.89 2.47 -13.47
N GLY A 232 -0.02 3.47 -13.57
CA GLY A 232 0.14 4.24 -14.81
C GLY A 232 0.26 3.32 -16.03
N ILE A 233 0.11 3.89 -17.23
CA ILE A 233 0.00 3.26 -18.56
C ILE A 233 1.00 2.09 -18.85
N GLN A 234 2.02 1.88 -18.02
CA GLN A 234 2.96 0.76 -18.07
C GLN A 234 2.51 -0.51 -17.32
N SER A 235 1.29 -0.56 -16.77
CA SER A 235 0.79 -1.77 -16.11
C SER A 235 0.52 -2.88 -17.12
N ASP A 236 1.08 -4.06 -16.85
CA ASP A 236 0.84 -5.28 -17.63
C ASP A 236 -0.64 -5.73 -17.60
N GLY A 237 -1.52 -5.03 -16.86
CA GLY A 237 -2.91 -5.41 -16.61
C GLY A 237 -3.06 -6.36 -15.42
N PHE A 238 -4.28 -6.83 -15.19
CA PHE A 238 -4.66 -7.75 -14.12
C PHE A 238 -5.38 -8.98 -14.66
N ASP A 239 -5.22 -10.11 -13.98
CA ASP A 239 -5.83 -11.37 -14.37
C ASP A 239 -7.34 -11.33 -14.10
N CYS A 240 -8.10 -11.81 -15.07
CA CYS A 240 -9.56 -11.82 -15.01
C CYS A 240 -10.13 -13.04 -15.71
N ILE A 241 -11.40 -13.33 -15.45
CA ILE A 241 -12.20 -14.18 -16.31
C ILE A 241 -12.97 -13.31 -17.29
N VAL A 242 -13.07 -13.73 -18.54
CA VAL A 242 -13.69 -13.00 -19.64
C VAL A 242 -14.87 -13.81 -20.14
N ARG A 243 -16.00 -13.13 -20.39
CA ARG A 243 -17.09 -13.70 -21.20
C ARG A 243 -16.93 -13.26 -22.65
N PRO A 244 -16.41 -14.12 -23.55
CA PRO A 244 -16.09 -13.70 -24.92
C PRO A 244 -17.33 -13.35 -25.73
N SER A 245 -18.39 -14.17 -25.64
CA SER A 245 -19.70 -13.99 -26.28
C SER A 245 -20.81 -14.69 -25.49
N LEU A 246 -22.09 -14.37 -25.76
CA LEU A 246 -23.22 -15.16 -25.25
C LEU A 246 -23.14 -16.60 -25.77
N GLY A 247 -23.07 -17.57 -24.86
CA GLY A 247 -23.05 -19.01 -25.18
C GLY A 247 -21.65 -19.59 -25.40
N GLU A 248 -20.60 -18.77 -25.35
CA GLU A 248 -19.22 -19.26 -25.28
C GLU A 248 -18.79 -19.50 -23.83
N ASN A 249 -17.83 -20.39 -23.65
CA ASN A 249 -17.29 -20.68 -22.31
C ASN A 249 -16.47 -19.49 -21.81
N ASP A 250 -16.62 -19.20 -20.53
CA ASP A 250 -15.80 -18.21 -19.85
C ASP A 250 -14.32 -18.63 -19.92
N ALA A 251 -13.43 -17.67 -20.19
CA ALA A 251 -12.01 -17.93 -20.42
C ALA A 251 -11.15 -17.03 -19.53
N ALA A 252 -10.01 -17.54 -19.07
CA ALA A 252 -9.01 -16.69 -18.42
C ALA A 252 -8.48 -15.65 -19.43
N GLY A 253 -8.31 -14.42 -18.97
CA GLY A 253 -7.77 -13.33 -19.76
C GLY A 253 -7.08 -12.30 -18.88
N ARG A 254 -6.64 -11.22 -19.51
CA ARG A 254 -5.99 -10.12 -18.82
C ARG A 254 -6.62 -8.81 -19.23
N ALA A 255 -6.97 -7.99 -18.25
CA ALA A 255 -7.54 -6.68 -18.46
C ALA A 255 -6.53 -5.58 -18.15
N LEU A 256 -6.51 -4.54 -18.97
CA LEU A 256 -5.66 -3.37 -18.79
C LEU A 256 -6.26 -2.40 -17.77
N ALA A 257 -7.56 -2.15 -17.85
CA ALA A 257 -8.27 -1.21 -17.00
C ALA A 257 -9.80 -1.45 -17.05
N TRP A 258 -10.50 -1.04 -16.00
CA TRP A 258 -11.95 -0.90 -16.01
C TRP A 258 -12.37 0.29 -16.87
N ILE A 259 -13.49 0.19 -17.60
CA ILE A 259 -14.05 1.33 -18.35
C ILE A 259 -15.12 2.08 -17.53
N HIS A 260 -15.67 1.40 -16.52
CA HIS A 260 -16.65 1.93 -15.59
C HIS A 260 -16.39 1.29 -14.21
N PRO A 261 -16.74 1.94 -13.09
CA PRO A 261 -16.76 1.28 -11.79
C PRO A 261 -17.44 -0.09 -11.89
N PRO A 262 -16.76 -1.19 -11.51
CA PRO A 262 -17.34 -2.52 -11.59
C PRO A 262 -18.47 -2.65 -10.57
N ASP A 263 -19.43 -3.54 -10.86
CA ASP A 263 -20.30 -4.06 -9.82
C ASP A 263 -19.43 -4.86 -8.84
N ALA A 264 -19.64 -4.64 -7.54
CA ALA A 264 -18.88 -5.31 -6.50
C ALA A 264 -19.83 -6.08 -5.59
N GLU A 265 -19.38 -7.25 -5.13
CA GLU A 265 -20.07 -8.05 -4.11
C GLU A 265 -19.06 -8.51 -3.06
N LEU A 266 -19.44 -8.46 -1.78
CA LEU A 266 -18.64 -9.05 -0.71
C LEU A 266 -18.84 -10.57 -0.71
N ALA A 267 -17.86 -11.31 -1.22
CA ALA A 267 -17.96 -12.75 -1.39
C ALA A 267 -17.56 -13.53 -0.14
N ALA A 268 -16.49 -13.10 0.53
CA ALA A 268 -16.01 -13.75 1.74
C ALA A 268 -15.34 -12.78 2.70
N LEU A 269 -15.35 -13.17 3.97
CA LEU A 269 -14.68 -12.45 5.05
C LEU A 269 -13.87 -13.46 5.88
N CYS A 270 -12.61 -13.14 6.16
CA CYS A 270 -11.73 -13.94 7.01
C CYS A 270 -10.82 -13.05 7.87
N ASP A 271 -10.03 -13.67 8.75
CA ASP A 271 -9.05 -13.02 9.61
C ASP A 271 -9.62 -11.83 10.40
N VAL A 272 -10.85 -11.97 10.90
CA VAL A 272 -11.50 -10.93 11.69
C VAL A 272 -10.78 -10.81 13.03
N SER A 273 -10.36 -9.60 13.37
CA SER A 273 -9.76 -9.28 14.66
C SER A 273 -10.32 -7.97 15.14
N ALA A 274 -10.76 -7.92 16.40
CA ALA A 274 -11.35 -6.74 16.99
C ALA A 274 -10.59 -6.29 18.23
N TYR A 275 -10.47 -4.97 18.34
CA TYR A 275 -9.70 -4.29 19.37
C TYR A 275 -10.54 -3.13 19.89
N ARG A 276 -10.66 -3.03 21.21
CA ARG A 276 -11.13 -1.82 21.85
C ARG A 276 -9.95 -0.90 22.08
N ILE A 277 -10.02 0.30 21.52
CA ILE A 277 -9.01 1.36 21.65
C ILE A 277 -9.73 2.58 22.21
N GLY A 278 -9.41 2.93 23.45
CA GLY A 278 -10.22 3.87 24.24
C GLY A 278 -11.65 3.36 24.39
N GLU A 279 -12.63 4.18 23.99
CA GLU A 279 -14.05 3.85 24.10
C GLU A 279 -14.64 3.20 22.83
N ARG A 280 -13.83 3.01 21.78
CA ARG A 280 -14.29 2.54 20.47
C ARG A 280 -13.79 1.16 20.15
N GLU A 281 -14.68 0.35 19.56
CA GLU A 281 -14.35 -0.96 19.00
C GLU A 281 -13.99 -0.82 17.52
N TRP A 282 -12.76 -1.23 17.21
CA TRP A 282 -12.20 -1.27 15.88
C TRP A 282 -12.08 -2.71 15.43
N CYS A 283 -12.47 -2.99 14.19
CA CYS A 283 -12.34 -4.31 13.60
C CYS A 283 -11.44 -4.22 12.37
N THR A 284 -10.52 -5.17 12.28
CA THR A 284 -9.79 -5.45 11.05
C THR A 284 -10.28 -6.76 10.48
N ALA A 285 -10.45 -6.83 9.17
CA ALA A 285 -10.87 -8.06 8.50
C ALA A 285 -10.31 -8.12 7.08
N THR A 286 -10.09 -9.33 6.59
CA THR A 286 -9.70 -9.58 5.20
C THR A 286 -10.97 -9.85 4.41
N ALA A 287 -11.36 -8.92 3.55
CA ALA A 287 -12.52 -9.03 2.68
C ALA A 287 -12.11 -9.44 1.28
N ARG A 288 -12.77 -10.46 0.73
CA ARG A 288 -12.70 -10.85 -0.69
C ARG A 288 -13.93 -10.30 -1.39
N TRP A 289 -13.69 -9.41 -2.34
CA TRP A 289 -14.70 -8.85 -3.22
C TRP A 289 -14.69 -9.61 -4.53
N HIS A 290 -15.86 -9.86 -5.09
CA HIS A 290 -15.97 -10.18 -6.50
C HIS A 290 -16.37 -8.92 -7.25
N LEU A 291 -15.63 -8.62 -8.30
CA LEU A 291 -15.82 -7.45 -9.15
C LEU A 291 -16.21 -7.94 -10.54
N ALA A 292 -17.24 -7.35 -11.13
CA ALA A 292 -17.67 -7.66 -12.49
C ALA A 292 -18.07 -6.38 -13.24
N GLY A 293 -17.71 -6.28 -14.51
CA GLY A 293 -18.04 -5.09 -15.29
C GLY A 293 -17.29 -4.97 -16.61
N PRO A 294 -17.54 -3.89 -17.36
CA PRO A 294 -16.87 -3.64 -18.62
C PRO A 294 -15.41 -3.20 -18.40
N ALA A 295 -14.48 -3.90 -19.04
CA ALA A 295 -13.06 -3.60 -19.00
C ALA A 295 -12.41 -3.67 -20.38
N LEU A 296 -11.26 -3.00 -20.49
CA LEU A 296 -10.37 -3.06 -21.64
C LEU A 296 -9.45 -4.28 -21.49
N LEU A 297 -9.46 -5.20 -22.45
CA LEU A 297 -8.58 -6.36 -22.45
C LEU A 297 -7.18 -6.05 -23.01
N ALA A 298 -6.17 -6.71 -22.48
CA ALA A 298 -4.83 -6.70 -23.05
C ALA A 298 -4.86 -7.49 -24.38
N PRO A 299 -4.27 -6.98 -25.48
CA PRO A 299 -4.11 -7.78 -26.68
C PRO A 299 -3.26 -9.00 -26.33
N ASN A 300 -3.79 -10.23 -26.46
CA ASN A 300 -3.09 -11.40 -25.90
C ASN A 300 -1.65 -11.51 -26.40
N VAL A 301 -0.75 -11.73 -25.44
CA VAL A 301 0.69 -11.96 -25.65
C VAL A 301 0.97 -13.43 -26.06
N GLY A 302 -0.08 -14.24 -26.31
CA GLY A 302 0.04 -15.69 -26.54
C GLY A 302 -0.82 -16.22 -27.69
N GLY A 303 -0.33 -16.11 -28.92
CA GLY A 303 -0.38 -17.21 -29.89
C GLY A 303 -1.63 -17.48 -30.76
N SER A 304 -2.82 -16.92 -30.51
CA SER A 304 -3.96 -17.09 -31.44
C SER A 304 -4.50 -15.76 -31.95
N VAL A 305 -3.83 -15.22 -32.97
CA VAL A 305 -4.09 -13.94 -33.65
C VAL A 305 -5.39 -13.97 -34.49
N TRP A 306 -6.54 -14.28 -33.87
CA TRP A 306 -7.84 -14.32 -34.57
C TRP A 306 -8.94 -13.44 -33.95
N TRP A 307 -8.75 -12.80 -32.79
CA TRP A 307 -9.58 -11.63 -32.43
C TRP A 307 -9.12 -10.44 -33.28
N SER A 308 -9.74 -10.32 -34.44
CA SER A 308 -9.60 -9.22 -35.37
C SER A 308 -9.83 -7.87 -34.68
N ARG A 309 -8.74 -7.11 -34.46
CA ARG A 309 -8.58 -5.62 -34.48
C ARG A 309 -9.64 -4.68 -33.84
N GLY A 310 -10.68 -5.15 -33.17
CA GLY A 310 -11.76 -4.29 -32.66
C GLY A 310 -12.19 -4.59 -31.22
N GLU A 311 -12.14 -5.85 -30.82
CA GLU A 311 -12.86 -6.32 -29.63
C GLU A 311 -12.04 -6.22 -28.34
N VAL A 312 -11.68 -4.98 -27.97
CA VAL A 312 -10.92 -4.72 -26.74
C VAL A 312 -11.83 -4.57 -25.52
N LEU A 313 -13.14 -4.44 -25.71
CA LEU A 313 -14.10 -4.24 -24.62
C LEU A 313 -14.90 -5.51 -24.34
N ARG A 314 -14.81 -6.00 -23.11
CA ARG A 314 -15.55 -7.17 -22.63
C ARG A 314 -16.05 -6.98 -21.21
N VAL A 315 -17.07 -7.77 -20.86
CA VAL A 315 -17.43 -7.99 -19.46
C VAL A 315 -16.43 -8.99 -18.90
N ILE A 316 -15.80 -8.60 -17.81
CA ILE A 316 -14.86 -9.44 -17.09
C ILE A 316 -15.31 -9.60 -15.64
N GLY A 317 -14.73 -10.60 -14.99
CA GLY A 317 -14.82 -10.78 -13.55
C GLY A 317 -13.44 -10.96 -12.93
N CYS A 318 -13.21 -10.39 -11.75
CA CYS A 318 -12.03 -10.70 -10.94
C CYS A 318 -12.39 -10.72 -9.46
N ALA A 319 -11.58 -11.40 -8.67
CA ALA A 319 -11.58 -11.29 -7.22
C ALA A 319 -10.55 -10.25 -6.80
N TRP A 320 -10.91 -9.47 -5.78
CA TRP A 320 -10.04 -8.48 -5.19
C TRP A 320 -10.03 -8.67 -3.68
N GLN A 321 -8.84 -8.82 -3.08
CA GLN A 321 -8.74 -8.97 -1.63
C GLN A 321 -8.21 -7.69 -1.00
N THR A 322 -8.90 -7.23 0.03
CA THR A 322 -8.51 -6.04 0.80
C THR A 322 -8.50 -6.35 2.27
N ARG A 323 -7.52 -5.82 3.00
CA ARG A 323 -7.61 -5.70 4.44
C ARG A 323 -8.34 -4.42 4.77
N MET A 324 -9.42 -4.54 5.51
CA MET A 324 -10.30 -3.44 5.90
C MET A 324 -10.10 -3.10 7.37
N LEU A 325 -10.24 -1.81 7.68
CA LEU A 325 -10.46 -1.28 9.03
C LEU A 325 -11.85 -0.68 9.09
N CYS A 326 -12.68 -1.08 10.03
CA CYS A 326 -14.00 -0.50 10.25
C CYS A 326 -14.32 -0.39 11.74
N THR A 327 -15.25 0.51 12.06
CA THR A 327 -15.91 0.55 13.38
C THR A 327 -17.26 -0.16 13.29
N LEU A 328 -17.73 -0.72 14.40
CA LEU A 328 -19.05 -1.36 14.46
C LEU A 328 -20.20 -0.38 14.70
N ASP A 329 -19.87 0.86 15.04
CA ASP A 329 -20.84 1.94 15.19
C ASP A 329 -21.32 2.40 13.81
N ASP A 330 -22.62 2.21 13.55
CA ASP A 330 -23.32 2.54 12.31
C ASP A 330 -23.23 4.03 11.92
N GLN A 331 -22.84 4.92 12.84
CA GLN A 331 -22.80 6.37 12.62
C GLN A 331 -21.39 6.95 12.45
N ALA A 332 -20.33 6.22 12.81
CA ALA A 332 -19.07 6.87 13.20
C ALA A 332 -17.95 6.88 12.15
N ALA A 333 -17.78 5.87 11.29
CA ALA A 333 -16.69 5.86 10.32
C ALA A 333 -16.94 4.96 9.10
N ARG A 334 -16.63 5.48 7.90
CA ARG A 334 -16.55 4.67 6.69
C ARG A 334 -15.41 3.65 6.83
N PRO A 335 -15.60 2.38 6.41
CA PRO A 335 -14.52 1.42 6.33
C PRO A 335 -13.38 1.96 5.47
N GLN A 336 -12.16 1.64 5.86
CA GLN A 336 -10.96 2.10 5.18
C GLN A 336 -10.13 0.91 4.75
N VAL A 337 -9.62 0.96 3.52
CA VAL A 337 -8.65 -0.02 3.04
C VAL A 337 -7.31 0.22 3.75
N LEU A 338 -6.78 -0.82 4.39
CA LEU A 338 -5.44 -0.84 5.01
C LEU A 338 -4.38 -1.33 4.03
N ARG A 339 -4.70 -2.38 3.28
CA ARG A 339 -3.85 -2.97 2.24
C ARG A 339 -4.70 -3.72 1.22
N THR A 340 -4.13 -3.97 0.06
CA THR A 340 -4.79 -4.61 -1.07
C THR A 340 -3.86 -5.64 -1.72
N SER A 341 -4.43 -6.76 -2.18
CA SER A 341 -3.75 -7.67 -3.09
C SER A 341 -4.01 -7.28 -4.54
N GLY A 342 -3.17 -7.77 -5.45
CA GLY A 342 -3.51 -7.75 -6.88
C GLY A 342 -4.83 -8.50 -7.14
N PRO A 343 -5.63 -8.07 -8.13
CA PRO A 343 -6.79 -8.83 -8.57
C PRO A 343 -6.38 -10.21 -9.12
N SER A 344 -7.25 -11.19 -8.96
CA SER A 344 -7.09 -12.53 -9.53
C SER A 344 -8.35 -12.94 -10.30
N ALA A 345 -8.20 -13.84 -11.28
CA ALA A 345 -9.35 -14.31 -12.04
C ALA A 345 -10.35 -15.07 -11.13
N LEU A 346 -11.64 -14.80 -11.33
CA LEU A 346 -12.70 -15.62 -10.74
C LEU A 346 -12.76 -16.99 -11.43
N SER A 347 -13.32 -17.98 -10.75
CA SER A 347 -13.80 -19.19 -11.40
C SER A 347 -15.06 -18.92 -12.24
N PRO A 348 -15.37 -19.76 -13.24
CA PRO A 348 -16.62 -19.65 -14.00
C PRO A 348 -17.87 -19.68 -13.11
N GLU A 349 -17.84 -20.46 -12.02
CA GLU A 349 -18.94 -20.59 -11.06
C GLU A 349 -19.15 -19.32 -10.24
N GLU A 350 -18.06 -18.67 -9.81
CA GLU A 350 -18.12 -17.38 -9.10
C GLU A 350 -18.57 -16.23 -10.02
N PHE A 351 -18.20 -16.28 -11.31
CA PHE A 351 -18.50 -15.20 -12.26
C PHE A 351 -19.91 -15.28 -12.86
N GLY A 352 -20.45 -16.49 -13.03
CA GLY A 352 -21.79 -16.73 -13.57
C GLY A 352 -22.88 -15.82 -12.98
N PRO A 353 -23.03 -15.77 -11.64
CA PRO A 353 -24.05 -14.95 -10.97
C PRO A 353 -23.85 -13.43 -11.10
N LEU A 354 -22.59 -12.99 -11.24
CA LEU A 354 -22.22 -11.57 -11.24
C LEU A 354 -22.25 -10.93 -12.60
N ALA A 355 -22.08 -11.72 -13.65
CA ALA A 355 -21.95 -11.21 -14.99
C ALA A 355 -23.25 -10.48 -15.40
N PRO A 356 -23.19 -9.16 -15.65
CA PRO A 356 -24.36 -8.41 -16.07
C PRO A 356 -24.98 -9.02 -17.32
N ASP A 357 -26.31 -8.95 -17.42
CA ASP A 357 -26.97 -9.31 -18.66
C ASP A 357 -26.47 -8.40 -19.81
N GLY A 358 -26.67 -8.84 -21.06
CA GLY A 358 -26.19 -8.09 -22.22
C GLY A 358 -26.74 -6.66 -22.28
N ARG A 359 -27.95 -6.41 -21.76
CA ARG A 359 -28.58 -5.08 -21.78
C ARG A 359 -27.99 -4.15 -20.72
N ALA A 360 -27.69 -4.67 -19.53
CA ALA A 360 -26.99 -3.97 -18.47
C ALA A 360 -25.58 -3.56 -18.93
N THR A 361 -24.86 -4.48 -19.57
CA THR A 361 -23.55 -4.22 -20.17
C THR A 361 -23.60 -3.05 -21.16
N VAL A 362 -24.53 -3.09 -22.11
CA VAL A 362 -24.74 -2.02 -23.10
C VAL A 362 -25.01 -0.68 -22.42
N ARG A 363 -25.78 -0.66 -21.34
CA ARG A 363 -26.08 0.56 -20.58
C ARG A 363 -24.84 1.12 -19.87
N MET A 364 -24.08 0.27 -19.19
CA MET A 364 -22.85 0.67 -18.49
C MET A 364 -21.82 1.24 -19.47
N VAL A 365 -21.64 0.60 -20.62
CA VAL A 365 -20.72 1.07 -21.68
C VAL A 365 -21.16 2.44 -22.20
N LYS A 366 -22.46 2.63 -22.48
CA LYS A 366 -22.99 3.94 -22.89
C LYS A 366 -22.74 5.02 -21.84
N GLN A 367 -22.98 4.73 -20.56
CA GLN A 367 -22.75 5.67 -19.46
C GLN A 367 -21.27 6.04 -19.32
N ALA A 368 -20.37 5.07 -19.45
CA ALA A 368 -18.93 5.33 -19.43
C ALA A 368 -18.49 6.28 -20.55
N PHE A 369 -18.98 6.05 -21.78
CA PHE A 369 -18.70 6.96 -22.90
C PHE A 369 -19.28 8.36 -22.68
N THR A 370 -20.50 8.48 -22.15
CA THR A 370 -21.08 9.80 -21.83
C THR A 370 -20.25 10.53 -20.77
N ARG A 371 -19.78 9.85 -19.72
CA ARG A 371 -18.91 10.45 -18.68
C ARG A 371 -17.57 10.89 -19.26
N ALA A 372 -16.93 10.05 -20.06
CA ALA A 372 -15.66 10.39 -20.71
C ALA A 372 -15.80 11.61 -21.64
N ALA A 373 -16.91 11.70 -22.38
CA ALA A 373 -17.20 12.85 -23.23
C ALA A 373 -17.37 14.15 -22.41
N ALA A 374 -18.08 14.09 -21.28
CA ALA A 374 -18.29 15.25 -20.40
C ALA A 374 -16.97 15.77 -19.78
N VAL A 375 -16.08 14.88 -19.36
CA VAL A 375 -14.76 15.26 -18.81
C VAL A 375 -13.86 15.90 -19.88
N SER A 376 -14.01 15.49 -21.15
CA SER A 376 -13.23 16.07 -22.26
C SER A 376 -13.61 17.52 -22.59
N GLU A 377 -14.78 18.01 -22.19
CA GLU A 377 -15.17 19.41 -22.37
C GLU A 377 -14.53 20.33 -21.32
N GLU A 378 -14.00 19.78 -20.22
CA GLU A 378 -13.41 20.54 -19.11
C GLU A 378 -11.87 20.65 -19.15
N GLY A 379 -11.19 20.04 -20.13
CA GLY A 379 -9.78 20.27 -20.48
C GLY A 379 -8.75 19.94 -19.39
N THR A 380 -8.23 18.70 -19.36
CA THR A 380 -7.10 18.29 -18.49
C THR A 380 -5.99 17.54 -19.25
N PRO A 381 -4.72 17.55 -18.81
CA PRO A 381 -3.55 17.13 -19.62
C PRO A 381 -3.47 15.64 -20.00
N THR A 382 -4.25 14.75 -19.38
CA THR A 382 -4.38 13.31 -19.73
C THR A 382 -5.12 13.08 -21.05
N GLU A 383 -5.72 14.14 -21.59
CA GLU A 383 -6.56 14.20 -22.78
C GLU A 383 -5.84 13.79 -24.07
N SER A 384 -4.53 13.99 -24.23
CA SER A 384 -3.83 13.61 -25.47
C SER A 384 -3.66 12.09 -25.65
N ALA A 385 -3.43 11.35 -24.55
CA ALA A 385 -3.30 9.89 -24.58
C ALA A 385 -4.67 9.21 -24.76
N TRP A 386 -5.70 9.74 -24.09
CA TRP A 386 -7.08 9.27 -24.25
C TRP A 386 -7.67 9.65 -25.62
N ARG A 387 -7.48 10.90 -26.10
CA ARG A 387 -7.88 11.30 -27.45
C ARG A 387 -7.15 10.50 -28.52
N SER A 388 -5.84 10.24 -28.40
CA SER A 388 -5.15 9.37 -29.35
C SER A 388 -5.70 7.93 -29.36
N MET A 389 -6.27 7.45 -28.25
CA MET A 389 -6.90 6.14 -28.14
C MET A 389 -8.38 6.13 -28.60
N VAL A 390 -9.06 7.29 -28.59
CA VAL A 390 -10.50 7.46 -28.87
C VAL A 390 -10.77 8.07 -30.26
N ASP A 391 -10.00 9.06 -30.70
CA ASP A 391 -10.30 9.94 -31.85
C ASP A 391 -10.05 9.29 -33.21
N GLU A 392 -9.18 8.28 -33.35
CA GLU A 392 -8.82 7.90 -34.72
C GLU A 392 -9.88 7.04 -35.43
N ARG A 393 -10.77 6.28 -34.75
CA ARG A 393 -11.70 5.32 -35.44
C ARG A 393 -13.06 4.94 -34.81
N ARG A 394 -13.51 5.45 -33.66
CA ARG A 394 -14.45 4.66 -32.82
C ARG A 394 -15.96 4.98 -32.81
N SER A 395 -16.43 6.19 -33.09
CA SER A 395 -17.87 6.49 -32.87
C SER A 395 -18.82 5.64 -33.73
N SER A 396 -18.48 5.38 -35.01
CA SER A 396 -19.33 4.57 -35.91
C SER A 396 -19.16 3.05 -35.76
N TRP A 397 -18.09 2.59 -35.11
CA TRP A 397 -17.79 1.16 -34.95
C TRP A 397 -18.42 0.63 -33.66
N VAL A 398 -18.29 1.37 -32.54
CA VAL A 398 -18.91 1.01 -31.26
C VAL A 398 -20.43 1.01 -31.36
N GLU A 399 -21.02 2.02 -32.00
CA GLU A 399 -22.47 2.04 -32.27
C GLU A 399 -22.92 0.84 -33.13
N ARG A 400 -22.14 0.46 -34.15
CA ARG A 400 -22.46 -0.72 -34.98
C ARG A 400 -22.47 -2.02 -34.18
N GLN A 401 -21.45 -2.24 -33.35
CA GLN A 401 -21.34 -3.44 -32.52
C GLN A 401 -22.41 -3.50 -31.43
N LEU A 402 -22.77 -2.34 -30.87
CA LEU A 402 -23.91 -2.20 -29.95
C LEU A 402 -25.23 -2.55 -30.62
N MET A 403 -25.42 -2.18 -31.88
CA MET A 403 -26.64 -2.49 -32.64
C MET A 403 -26.67 -3.97 -33.07
N GLU A 404 -25.55 -4.56 -33.49
CA GLU A 404 -25.44 -6.00 -33.83
C GLU A 404 -25.70 -6.90 -32.60
N ALA A 405 -25.18 -6.54 -31.42
CA ALA A 405 -25.44 -7.28 -30.19
C ALA A 405 -26.91 -7.20 -29.74
N LEU A 406 -27.58 -6.06 -30.00
CA LEU A 406 -29.01 -5.88 -29.71
C LEU A 406 -29.90 -6.63 -30.70
N ASP A 407 -29.50 -6.74 -31.96
CA ASP A 407 -30.24 -7.49 -32.99
C ASP A 407 -30.12 -9.02 -32.81
N THR A 408 -29.00 -9.52 -32.29
CA THR A 408 -28.80 -10.96 -32.01
C THR A 408 -29.65 -11.45 -30.81
N GLN A 409 -30.22 -10.54 -30.02
CA GLN A 409 -31.10 -10.86 -28.88
C GLN A 409 -32.61 -10.77 -29.18
N ARG A 410 -33.00 -10.38 -30.40
CA ARG A 410 -34.40 -10.39 -30.87
C ARG A 410 -34.67 -11.66 -31.65
#